data_AF-A0A6G4RBM3-F1
#
_entry.id   AF-A0A6G4RBM3-F1
#
_cell.length_a   1.000
_cell.length_b   1.000
_cell.length_c   1.000
_cell.angle_alpha   90.00
_cell.angle_beta   90.00
_cell.angle_gamma   90.00
#
_symmetry.space_group_name_H-M   'P 1'
#
loop_
_entity.id
_entity.type
_entity.pdbx_description
1 polymer ?
#
loop_
_entity_poly.entity_id
_entity_poly.type
_entity_poly.pdbx_seq_one_letter_code
_entity_poly.pdbx_strand_id
1 'polypeptide(L)' 'MAHSESTSEQIARLEITKLETLLELADRMDLPPEVVDSLEQTKAEAANGLEKLQAISAGA' A
#
# COMPACT_ATOMS: atom_id res chain seq x y z
N MET A 1 -17.21 16.53 5.18
CA MET A 1 -16.31 15.45 5.64
C MET A 1 -15.80 14.57 4.48
N ALA A 2 -16.53 14.43 3.37
CA ALA A 2 -16.14 13.64 2.18
C ALA A 2 -14.75 13.95 1.54
N HIS A 3 -14.20 15.15 1.73
CA HIS A 3 -12.89 15.51 1.15
C HIS A 3 -11.71 14.79 1.82
N SER A 4 -11.86 14.40 3.10
CA SER A 4 -10.79 13.74 3.86
C SER A 4 -10.65 12.26 3.47
N GLU A 5 -11.76 11.55 3.26
CA GLU A 5 -11.77 10.12 2.89
C GLU A 5 -11.09 9.89 1.54
N SER A 6 -11.38 10.75 0.55
CA SER A 6 -10.71 10.70 -0.76
C SER A 6 -9.20 10.91 -0.66
N THR A 7 -8.74 11.73 0.30
CA THR A 7 -7.30 12.01 0.47
C THR A 7 -6.58 10.80 1.06
N SER A 8 -7.16 10.14 2.07
CA SER A 8 -6.59 8.92 2.66
C SER A 8 -6.50 7.77 1.66
N GLU A 9 -7.54 7.58 0.82
CA GLU A 9 -7.48 6.57 -0.24
C GLU A 9 -6.45 6.90 -1.33
N GLN A 10 -6.23 8.18 -1.64
CA GLN A 10 -5.19 8.61 -2.58
C GLN A 10 -3.78 8.34 -2.02
N ILE A 11 -3.57 8.60 -0.73
CA ILE A 11 -2.32 8.30 -0.04
C ILE A 11 -2.04 6.80 -0.06
N ALA A 12 -3.01 5.97 0.32
CA ALA A 12 -2.83 4.51 0.34
C ALA A 12 -2.50 3.95 -1.05
N ARG A 13 -3.14 4.46 -2.12
CA ARG A 13 -2.79 4.10 -3.50
C ARG A 13 -1.35 4.47 -3.85
N LEU A 14 -0.90 5.67 -3.47
CA LEU A 14 0.48 6.11 -3.70
C LEU A 14 1.50 5.26 -2.92
N GLU A 15 1.18 4.90 -1.66
CA GLU A 15 2.02 4.02 -0.85
C GLU A 15 2.18 2.64 -1.49
N ILE A 16 1.09 2.05 -1.98
CA ILE A 16 1.13 0.76 -2.70
C ILE A 16 2.03 0.86 -3.94
N THR A 17 1.86 1.88 -4.79
CA THR A 17 2.71 2.06 -5.99
C THR A 17 4.19 2.24 -5.63
N LYS A 18 4.49 2.95 -4.54
CA LYS A 18 5.87 3.08 -4.06
C LYS A 18 6.44 1.74 -3.59
N LEU A 19 5.66 0.96 -2.85
CA LEU A 19 6.09 -0.36 -2.37
C LEU A 19 6.30 -1.34 -3.53
N GLU A 20 5.46 -1.29 -4.56
CA GLU A 20 5.67 -2.05 -5.81
C GLU A 20 6.98 -1.66 -6.50
N THR A 21 7.28 -0.35 -6.57
CA THR A 21 8.55 0.12 -7.13
C THR A 21 9.74 -0.35 -6.29
N LEU A 22 9.63 -0.34 -4.96
CA LEU A 22 10.68 -0.80 -4.07
C LEU A 22 10.91 -2.31 -4.18
N LEU A 23 9.86 -3.10 -4.34
CA LEU A 23 9.96 -4.55 -4.56
C LEU A 23 10.64 -4.87 -5.89
N GLU A 24 10.29 -4.15 -6.96
CA GLU A 24 10.96 -4.28 -8.26
C GLU A 24 12.46 -3.92 -8.16
N LEU A 25 12.79 -2.85 -7.43
CA LEU A 25 14.19 -2.50 -7.19
C LEU A 25 14.91 -3.54 -6.32
N ALA A 26 14.22 -4.09 -5.32
CA ALA A 26 14.77 -5.11 -4.43
C ALA A 26 15.13 -6.38 -5.20
N ASP A 27 14.24 -6.84 -6.10
CA ASP A 27 14.48 -7.96 -7.01
C ASP A 27 15.71 -7.71 -7.91
N ARG A 28 15.77 -6.53 -8.54
CA ARG A 28 16.89 -6.14 -9.43
C ARG A 28 18.24 -6.03 -8.72
N MET A 29 18.23 -5.75 -7.42
CA MET A 29 19.41 -5.59 -6.59
C MET A 29 19.79 -6.88 -5.84
N ASP A 30 18.99 -7.95 -5.96
CA ASP A 30 19.14 -9.19 -5.21
C ASP A 30 19.22 -8.92 -3.69
N LEU A 31 18.28 -8.08 -3.19
CA LEU A 31 18.25 -7.73 -1.78
C LEU A 31 17.90 -8.95 -0.91
N PRO A 32 18.35 -8.98 0.36
CA PRO A 32 18.07 -10.08 1.26
C PRO A 32 16.57 -10.34 1.43
N PRO A 33 16.14 -11.61 1.56
CA PRO A 33 14.73 -11.98 1.73
C PRO A 33 14.06 -11.23 2.89
N GLU A 34 14.76 -10.95 3.99
CA GLU A 34 14.15 -10.22 5.11
C GLU A 34 13.69 -8.79 4.73
N VAL A 35 14.35 -8.16 3.76
CA VAL A 35 13.97 -6.84 3.23
C VAL A 35 12.76 -6.98 2.32
N VAL A 36 12.76 -7.98 1.44
CA VAL A 36 11.65 -8.27 0.52
C VAL A 36 10.38 -8.60 1.31
N ASP A 37 10.48 -9.54 2.26
CA ASP A 37 9.37 -9.97 3.12
C ASP A 37 8.75 -8.78 3.88
N SER A 38 9.60 -7.88 4.39
CA SER A 38 9.15 -6.66 5.09
C SER A 38 8.39 -5.71 4.17
N LEU A 39 8.84 -5.54 2.92
CA LEU A 39 8.17 -4.70 1.91
C LEU A 39 6.85 -5.31 1.46
N GLU A 40 6.80 -6.63 1.25
CA GLU A 40 5.58 -7.36 0.91
C GLU A 40 4.53 -7.27 2.03
N GLN A 41 4.94 -7.46 3.28
CA GLN A 41 4.07 -7.31 4.43
C GLN A 41 3.49 -5.89 4.48
N THR A 42 4.34 -4.87 4.34
CA THR A 42 3.90 -3.47 4.36
C THR A 42 2.91 -3.18 3.22
N LYS A 43 3.13 -3.74 2.02
CA LYS A 43 2.22 -3.61 0.88
C LYS A 43 0.87 -4.26 1.18
N ALA A 44 0.86 -5.45 1.78
CA ALA A 44 -0.36 -6.14 2.16
C ALA A 44 -1.16 -5.33 3.20
N GLU A 45 -0.48 -4.74 4.19
CA GLU A 45 -1.12 -3.87 5.19
C GLU A 45 -1.75 -2.62 4.55
N ALA A 46 -1.03 -1.96 3.63
CA ALA A 46 -1.55 -0.79 2.89
C ALA A 46 -2.77 -1.15 2.02
N ALA A 47 -2.74 -2.30 1.33
CA ALA A 47 -3.85 -2.80 0.53
C ALA A 47 -5.09 -3.09 1.38
N ASN A 48 -4.90 -3.78 2.52
CA ASN A 48 -5.98 -4.05 3.48
C ASN A 48 -6.55 -2.75 4.07
N GLY A 49 -5.71 -1.73 4.30
CA GLY A 49 -6.13 -0.40 4.74
C GLY A 49 -6.99 0.31 3.69
N LEU A 50 -6.58 0.27 2.43
CA LEU A 50 -7.34 0.85 1.31
C LEU A 50 -8.71 0.18 1.15
N GLU A 51 -8.77 -1.15 1.22
CA GLU A 51 -10.05 -1.89 1.15
C GLU A 51 -11.02 -1.45 2.25
N LYS A 52 -10.52 -1.29 3.49
CA LYS A 52 -11.34 -0.79 4.61
C LYS A 52 -11.83 0.64 4.38
N LEU A 53 -10.97 1.53 3.87
CA LEU A 53 -11.37 2.91 3.53
C LEU A 53 -12.47 2.92 2.48
N GLN A 54 -12.35 2.08 1.45
CA GLN A 54 -13.34 1.95 0.38
C GLN A 54 -14.66 1.36 0.88
N ALA A 55 -14.62 0.40 1.79
CA ALA A 55 -15.83 -0.15 2.40
C ALA A 55 -16.60 0.92 3.20
N ILE A 56 -15.86 1.74 3.97
CA ILE A 56 -16.44 2.85 4.75
C ILE A 56 -17.02 3.92 3.82
N SER A 57 -16.29 4.33 2.78
CA SER A 57 -16.76 5.36 1.83
C SER A 57 -17.94 4.89 0.98
N ALA A 58 -18.06 3.58 0.74
CA ALA A 58 -19.21 2.97 0.08
C ALA A 58 -20.47 2.83 0.97
N GLY A 59 -20.37 3.11 2.27
CA GLY A 59 -21.50 3.03 3.21
C GLY A 59 -21.85 1.61 3.66
N ALA A 60 -20.87 0.70 3.70
CA ALA A 60 -20.99 -0.66 4.23
C ALA A 60 -20.88 -0.74 5.76
#